data_AF-A0A3N0GXD9-F1
#
_entry.id   AF-A0A3N0GXD9-F1
#
_cell.length_a   1.000
_cell.length_b   1.000
_cell.length_c   1.000
_cell.angle_alpha   90.00
_cell.angle_beta   90.00
_cell.angle_gamma   90.00
#
_symmetry.space_group_name_H-M   'P 1'
#
loop_
_entity.id
_entity.type
_entity.pdbx_description
1 polymer ?
#
loop_
_entity_poly.entity_id
_entity_poly.type
_entity_poly.pdbx_seq_one_letter_code
_entity_poly.pdbx_strand_id
1 'polypeptide(L)'
;MVAWHEVEAEAPELAARVKALFQARKHKTMATLRADGSPRISGIETEIGDELTFGSMSHSRKLADVLRDPRVAFHSPSVDPPEGDAGGWAGEAKIAGRAVPADDGFRVDIDEVVLTHLDGGLVIESWHPGRGLERHVR
;
A
#
# COMPACT_ATOMS: atom_id res chain seq x y z
N MET A 1 10.01 -6.86 -10.26
CA MET A 1 8.98 -6.20 -11.07
C MET A 1 7.72 -7.02 -11.01
N VAL A 2 6.91 -6.69 -10.01
CA VAL A 2 5.53 -7.15 -9.90
C VAL A 2 4.63 -5.93 -10.02
N ALA A 3 3.81 -5.91 -11.07
CA ALA A 3 2.73 -4.95 -11.25
C ALA A 3 1.47 -5.38 -10.49
N TRP A 4 0.53 -4.45 -10.30
CA TRP A 4 -0.69 -4.72 -9.53
C TRP A 4 -1.55 -5.84 -10.17
N HIS A 5 -1.63 -5.89 -11.50
CA HIS A 5 -2.37 -6.94 -12.20
C HIS A 5 -1.85 -8.36 -11.92
N GLU A 6 -0.56 -8.51 -11.58
CA GLU A 6 0.02 -9.81 -11.21
C GLU A 6 -0.44 -10.22 -9.80
N VAL A 7 -0.52 -9.26 -8.87
CA VAL A 7 -1.13 -9.49 -7.55
C VAL A 7 -2.61 -9.85 -7.68
N GLU A 8 -3.36 -9.14 -8.54
CA GLU A 8 -4.77 -9.45 -8.83
C GLU A 8 -4.94 -10.85 -9.41
N ALA A 9 -4.03 -11.30 -10.27
CA ALA A 9 -4.06 -12.65 -10.85
C ALA A 9 -3.75 -13.74 -9.81
N GLU A 10 -2.81 -13.51 -8.91
CA GLU A 10 -2.39 -14.50 -7.91
C GLU A 10 -3.28 -14.54 -6.66
N ALA A 11 -3.80 -13.39 -6.22
CA ALA A 11 -4.57 -13.24 -4.98
C ALA A 11 -5.78 -12.31 -5.18
N PRO A 12 -6.78 -12.69 -6.01
CA PRO A 12 -7.86 -11.82 -6.45
C PRO A 12 -8.71 -11.25 -5.29
N GLU A 13 -9.02 -12.06 -4.28
CA GLU A 13 -9.82 -11.63 -3.13
C GLU A 13 -9.08 -10.61 -2.25
N LEU A 14 -7.80 -10.87 -1.98
CA LEU A 14 -6.92 -9.93 -1.26
C LEU A 14 -6.84 -8.61 -2.04
N ALA A 15 -6.54 -8.69 -3.34
CA ALA A 15 -6.35 -7.53 -4.19
C ALA A 15 -7.63 -6.67 -4.25
N ALA A 16 -8.81 -7.28 -4.40
CA ALA A 16 -10.08 -6.56 -4.40
C ALA A 16 -10.32 -5.77 -3.10
N ARG A 17 -10.06 -6.39 -1.95
CA ARG A 17 -10.22 -5.74 -0.62
C ARG A 17 -9.21 -4.61 -0.42
N VAL A 18 -7.95 -4.84 -0.77
CA VAL A 18 -6.89 -3.83 -0.67
C VAL A 18 -7.19 -2.63 -1.58
N LYS A 19 -7.62 -2.87 -2.82
CA LYS A 19 -8.02 -1.82 -3.76
C LYS A 19 -9.17 -0.98 -3.21
N ALA A 20 -10.21 -1.62 -2.67
CA ALA A 20 -11.33 -0.94 -2.04
C ALA A 20 -10.88 -0.04 -0.87
N LEU A 21 -9.99 -0.52 0.00
CA LEU A 21 -9.46 0.25 1.12
C LEU A 21 -8.61 1.45 0.66
N PHE A 22 -7.75 1.26 -0.35
CA PHE A 22 -6.96 2.35 -0.92
C PHE A 22 -7.81 3.41 -1.64
N GLN A 23 -8.97 3.03 -2.17
CA GLN A 23 -9.90 3.93 -2.86
C GLN A 23 -10.95 4.57 -1.92
N ALA A 24 -11.08 4.09 -0.68
CA ALA A 24 -12.07 4.58 0.28
C ALA A 24 -11.95 6.09 0.59
N ARG A 25 -10.73 6.64 0.52
CA ARG A 25 -10.45 8.08 0.61
C ARG A 25 -9.31 8.48 -0.32
N LYS A 26 -9.29 9.77 -0.66
CA LYS A 26 -8.30 10.36 -1.57
C LYS A 26 -6.86 10.23 -1.06
N HIS A 27 -6.63 10.53 0.22
CA HIS A 27 -5.28 10.64 0.79
C HIS A 27 -4.86 9.39 1.55
N LYS A 28 -3.62 8.96 1.29
CA LYS A 28 -2.94 7.81 1.88
C LYS A 28 -1.72 8.31 2.66
N THR A 29 -1.18 7.48 3.54
CA THR A 29 0.12 7.76 4.16
C THR A 29 1.21 7.00 3.41
N MET A 30 2.28 7.69 3.03
CA MET A 30 3.45 7.11 2.36
C MET A 30 4.66 7.21 3.28
N ALA A 31 5.47 6.14 3.33
CA ALA A 31 6.78 6.12 3.94
C ALA A 31 7.90 6.15 2.89
N THR A 32 8.93 6.95 3.13
CA THR A 32 10.18 7.04 2.34
C THR A 32 11.39 7.06 3.27
N LEU A 33 12.60 6.89 2.72
CA LEU A 33 13.85 6.92 3.49
C LEU A 33 14.61 8.23 3.27
N ARG A 34 14.93 8.92 4.38
CA ARG A 34 15.76 10.14 4.35
C ARG A 34 17.22 9.79 4.03
N ALA A 35 18.03 10.83 3.79
CA ALA A 35 19.48 10.69 3.51
C ALA A 35 20.24 9.89 4.57
N ASP A 36 19.80 9.98 5.83
CA ASP A 36 20.37 9.30 6.99
C ASP A 36 19.74 7.91 7.23
N GLY A 37 18.86 7.45 6.35
CA GLY A 37 18.14 6.18 6.48
C GLY A 37 16.93 6.23 7.41
N SER A 38 16.64 7.36 8.07
CA SER A 38 15.48 7.47 8.96
C SER A 38 14.15 7.53 8.16
N PRO A 39 13.03 6.98 8.69
CA PRO A 39 11.76 6.93 7.97
C PRO A 39 11.05 8.30 7.97
N ARG A 40 10.58 8.76 6.81
CA ARG A 40 9.68 9.91 6.66
C ARG A 40 8.29 9.43 6.30
N ILE A 41 7.28 10.00 6.95
CA ILE A 41 5.88 9.87 6.50
C ILE A 41 5.40 11.14 5.76
N SER A 42 4.50 10.98 4.80
CA SER A 42 3.86 12.08 4.08
C SER A 42 2.49 11.66 3.55
N GLY A 43 1.57 12.62 3.40
CA GLY A 43 0.35 12.41 2.64
C GLY A 43 0.67 12.19 1.15
N ILE A 44 -0.08 11.29 0.51
CA ILE A 44 0.05 10.99 -0.92
C ILE A 44 -1.31 10.64 -1.53
N GLU A 45 -1.37 10.69 -2.85
CA GLU A 45 -2.45 10.11 -3.65
C GLU A 45 -1.84 9.00 -4.50
N THR A 46 -2.52 7.87 -4.53
CA THR A 46 -2.17 6.72 -5.38
C THR A 46 -3.37 6.36 -6.25
N GLU A 47 -3.09 5.83 -7.44
CA GLU A 47 -4.04 5.26 -8.39
C GLU A 47 -3.74 3.75 -8.50
N ILE A 48 -4.78 2.92 -8.53
CA ILE A 48 -4.64 1.46 -8.70
C ILE A 48 -5.43 1.05 -9.95
N GLY A 49 -4.71 0.92 -11.07
CA GLY A 49 -5.18 0.35 -12.33
C GLY A 49 -4.54 -1.02 -12.55
N ASP A 50 -3.98 -1.27 -13.74
CA ASP A 50 -3.11 -2.43 -13.99
C ASP A 50 -1.79 -2.33 -13.19
N GLU A 51 -1.37 -1.11 -12.88
CA GLU A 51 -0.24 -0.79 -12.02
C GLU A 51 -0.70 0.07 -10.84
N LEU A 52 0.06 0.01 -9.73
CA LEU A 52 -0.02 1.01 -8.67
C LEU A 52 0.87 2.19 -9.03
N THR A 53 0.31 3.39 -9.13
CA THR A 53 1.06 4.61 -9.48
C THR A 53 0.84 5.72 -8.46
N PHE A 54 1.79 6.66 -8.41
CA PHE A 54 1.69 7.88 -7.63
C PHE A 54 2.50 9.03 -8.25
N GLY A 55 2.00 10.25 -8.05
CA GLY A 55 2.69 11.48 -8.43
C GLY A 55 3.36 12.16 -7.23
N SER A 56 4.31 13.06 -7.51
CA SER A 56 4.81 13.99 -6.50
C SER A 56 5.06 15.37 -7.09
N MET A 57 4.67 16.39 -6.33
CA MET A 57 5.04 17.78 -6.61
C MET A 57 6.56 17.92 -6.69
N SER A 58 7.02 18.77 -7.61
CA SER A 58 8.42 19.18 -7.74
C SER A 58 8.95 19.74 -6.42
N HIS A 59 10.23 19.51 -6.13
CA HIS A 59 10.92 19.98 -4.91
C HIS A 59 10.38 19.45 -3.57
N SER A 60 9.43 18.49 -3.57
CA SER A 60 8.97 17.88 -2.32
C SER A 60 10.07 17.06 -1.65
N ARG A 61 10.08 17.00 -0.31
CA ARG A 61 11.07 16.21 0.43
C ARG A 61 10.92 14.71 0.18
N LYS A 62 9.70 14.21 0.02
CA LYS A 62 9.45 12.79 -0.33
C LYS A 62 9.97 12.45 -1.73
N LEU A 63 9.89 13.38 -2.68
CA LEU A 63 10.49 13.18 -4.01
C LEU A 63 12.02 13.09 -3.90
N ALA A 64 12.66 13.99 -3.15
CA ALA A 64 14.11 13.95 -2.94
C ALA A 64 14.55 12.67 -2.22
N ASP A 65 13.70 12.12 -1.34
CA ASP A 65 13.94 10.83 -0.69
C ASP A 65 13.82 9.68 -1.71
N VAL A 66 12.73 9.61 -2.49
CA VAL A 66 12.49 8.58 -3.53
C VAL A 66 13.59 8.55 -4.60
N LEU A 67 14.06 9.72 -5.06
CA LEU A 67 15.12 9.81 -6.05
C LEU A 67 16.47 9.33 -5.51
N ARG A 68 16.68 9.36 -4.18
CA ARG A 68 17.88 8.82 -3.54
C ARG A 68 17.75 7.32 -3.27
N ASP A 69 16.61 6.91 -2.73
CA ASP A 69 16.30 5.53 -2.39
C ASP A 69 14.86 5.21 -2.82
N PRO A 70 14.65 4.30 -3.79
CA PRO A 70 13.34 4.07 -4.36
C PRO A 70 12.40 3.28 -3.45
N ARG A 71 12.84 2.84 -2.26
CA ARG A 71 11.99 2.07 -1.35
C ARG A 71 10.86 2.95 -0.80
N VAL A 72 9.64 2.46 -0.98
CA VAL A 72 8.41 3.13 -0.58
C VAL A 72 7.46 2.15 0.10
N ALA A 73 6.64 2.65 1.02
CA ALA A 73 5.49 1.92 1.52
C ALA A 73 4.29 2.85 1.60
N PHE A 74 3.10 2.30 1.38
CA PHE A 74 1.84 3.00 1.42
C PHE A 74 0.94 2.34 2.44
N HIS A 75 0.22 3.16 3.19
CA HIS A 75 -0.81 2.76 4.11
C HIS A 75 -2.13 3.36 3.64
N SER A 76 -3.16 2.54 3.53
CA SER A 76 -4.52 2.99 3.20
C SER A 76 -5.01 4.01 4.24
N PRO A 77 -6.07 4.76 3.96
CA PRO A 77 -6.79 5.47 5.01
C PRO A 77 -7.23 4.49 6.10
N SER A 78 -7.02 4.83 7.37
CA SER A 78 -7.64 4.12 8.49
C SER A 78 -9.05 4.70 8.70
N VAL A 79 -10.05 3.83 8.75
CA VAL A 79 -11.45 4.20 9.01
C VAL A 79 -11.88 3.50 10.28
N ASP A 80 -12.50 4.25 11.19
CA ASP A 80 -13.01 3.67 12.44
C ASP A 80 -14.12 2.65 12.15
N PRO A 81 -14.25 1.60 12.98
CA PRO A 81 -15.43 0.75 12.92
C PRO A 81 -16.73 1.55 13.14
N PRO A 82 -17.88 1.04 12.65
CA PRO A 82 -19.17 1.58 13.04
C PRO A 82 -19.33 1.62 14.57
N GLU A 83 -20.02 2.64 15.06
CA GLU A 83 -20.26 2.80 16.50
C GLU A 83 -21.03 1.59 17.05
N GLY A 84 -20.48 0.97 18.11
CA GLY A 84 -21.06 -0.21 18.72
C GLY A 84 -20.81 -1.53 17.97
N ASP A 85 -20.12 -1.52 16.83
CA ASP A 85 -19.79 -2.71 16.05
C ASP A 85 -18.31 -2.71 15.64
N ALA A 86 -17.46 -3.17 16.56
CA ALA A 86 -16.03 -3.36 16.28
C ALA A 86 -15.78 -4.38 15.15
N GLY A 87 -16.68 -5.36 14.96
CA GLY A 87 -16.59 -6.37 13.91
C GLY A 87 -16.83 -5.79 12.52
N GLY A 88 -17.52 -4.66 12.41
CA GLY A 88 -17.75 -3.90 11.19
C GLY A 88 -16.52 -3.13 10.67
N TRP A 89 -15.35 -3.25 11.32
CA TRP A 89 -14.13 -2.63 10.81
C TRP A 89 -13.68 -3.28 9.49
N ALA A 90 -13.67 -2.51 8.41
CA ALA A 90 -13.26 -2.98 7.09
C ALA A 90 -11.79 -3.42 7.03
N GLY A 91 -10.98 -2.99 7.99
CA GLY A 91 -9.55 -3.24 8.06
C GLY A 91 -8.70 -2.09 7.52
N GLU A 92 -7.41 -2.37 7.36
CA GLU A 92 -6.44 -1.49 6.74
C GLU A 92 -5.51 -2.29 5.82
N ALA A 93 -4.98 -1.63 4.80
CA ALA A 93 -4.09 -2.24 3.84
C ALA A 93 -2.76 -1.50 3.74
N LYS A 94 -1.69 -2.24 3.51
CA LYS A 94 -0.37 -1.70 3.17
C LYS A 94 0.14 -2.31 1.87
N ILE A 95 0.86 -1.51 1.10
CA ILE A 95 1.60 -1.96 -0.08
C ILE A 95 3.02 -1.41 0.03
N ALA A 96 4.03 -2.27 -0.07
CA ALA A 96 5.43 -1.86 -0.07
C ALA A 96 6.14 -2.32 -1.34
N GLY A 97 7.16 -1.57 -1.74
CA GLY A 97 7.87 -1.84 -2.98
C GLY A 97 8.88 -0.76 -3.34
N ARG A 98 9.16 -0.66 -4.64
CA ARG A 98 10.11 0.30 -5.21
C ARG A 98 9.43 1.21 -6.21
N ALA A 99 9.63 2.51 -6.05
CA ALA A 99 9.21 3.50 -7.03
C ALA A 99 10.09 3.41 -8.28
N VAL A 100 9.45 3.26 -9.44
CA VAL A 100 10.08 3.22 -10.75
C VAL A 100 9.55 4.39 -11.57
N PRO A 101 10.40 5.22 -12.20
CA PRO A 101 9.95 6.31 -13.06
C PRO A 101 8.96 5.82 -14.13
N ALA A 102 7.90 6.60 -14.34
CA ALA A 102 6.92 6.42 -15.40
C ALA A 102 6.65 7.79 -16.06
N ASP A 103 5.89 7.80 -17.16
CA ASP A 103 5.62 9.02 -17.93
C ASP A 103 5.08 10.15 -17.04
N ASP A 104 4.10 9.82 -16.18
CA ASP A 104 3.48 10.75 -15.24
C ASP A 104 3.74 10.36 -13.77
N GLY A 105 5.02 10.45 -13.36
CA GLY A 105 5.44 10.24 -11.98
C GLY A 105 6.12 8.89 -11.77
N PHE A 106 5.53 8.03 -10.93
CA PHE A 106 6.11 6.75 -10.58
C PHE A 106 5.06 5.65 -10.60
N ARG A 107 5.45 4.48 -11.08
CA ARG A 107 4.79 3.22 -10.78
C ARG A 107 5.53 2.50 -9.64
N VAL A 108 4.89 1.52 -9.03
CA VAL A 108 5.46 0.75 -7.93
C VAL A 108 5.72 -0.68 -8.39
N ASP A 109 6.97 -1.11 -8.29
CA ASP A 109 7.35 -2.53 -8.31
C ASP A 109 7.07 -3.11 -6.92
N ILE A 110 6.06 -3.97 -6.81
CA ILE A 110 5.50 -4.41 -5.53
C ILE A 110 6.33 -5.55 -4.93
N ASP A 111 6.75 -5.38 -3.68
CA ASP A 111 7.47 -6.40 -2.89
C ASP A 111 6.55 -7.06 -1.83
N GLU A 112 5.47 -6.39 -1.43
CA GLU A 112 4.57 -6.84 -0.37
C GLU A 112 3.20 -6.17 -0.47
N VAL A 113 2.14 -6.95 -0.22
CA VAL A 113 0.77 -6.46 0.02
C VAL A 113 0.26 -7.07 1.32
N VAL A 114 -0.22 -6.24 2.24
CA VAL A 114 -0.75 -6.67 3.54
C VAL A 114 -2.16 -6.15 3.73
N LEU A 115 -3.05 -7.01 4.19
CA LEU A 115 -4.38 -6.67 4.68
C LEU A 115 -4.49 -7.09 6.15
N THR A 116 -4.96 -6.18 7.00
CA THR A 116 -5.24 -6.45 8.40
C THR A 116 -6.71 -6.15 8.67
N HIS A 117 -7.45 -7.11 9.21
CA HIS A 117 -8.87 -6.95 9.51
C HIS A 117 -9.29 -7.80 10.71
N LEU A 118 -10.55 -7.71 11.12
CA LEU A 118 -11.14 -8.54 12.17
C LEU A 118 -12.01 -9.65 11.56
N ASP A 119 -11.95 -10.84 12.16
CA ASP A 119 -12.81 -11.99 11.88
C ASP A 119 -12.72 -12.96 13.06
N GLY A 120 -13.49 -12.68 14.13
CA GLY A 120 -13.39 -13.40 15.41
C GLY A 120 -12.05 -13.24 16.17
N GLY A 121 -11.09 -12.50 15.59
CA GLY A 121 -9.74 -12.23 16.06
C GLY A 121 -9.02 -11.31 15.07
N LEU A 122 -7.74 -11.00 15.30
CA LEU A 122 -6.94 -10.18 14.38
C LEU A 122 -6.42 -11.06 13.25
N VAL A 123 -6.87 -10.79 12.02
CA VAL A 123 -6.42 -11.50 10.82
C VAL A 123 -5.45 -10.63 10.04
N ILE A 124 -4.32 -11.21 9.66
CA ILE A 124 -3.29 -10.61 8.81
C ILE A 124 -3.10 -11.50 7.60
N GLU A 125 -3.46 -10.98 6.44
CA GLU A 125 -3.19 -11.60 5.14
C GLU A 125 -2.03 -10.84 4.49
N SER A 126 -1.03 -11.57 4.01
CA SER A 126 0.15 -10.98 3.37
C SER A 126 0.48 -11.74 2.10
N TRP A 127 0.69 -11.02 1.00
CA TRP A 127 1.17 -11.56 -0.25
C TRP A 127 2.57 -11.02 -0.56
N HIS A 128 3.44 -11.88 -1.07
CA HIS A 128 4.76 -11.49 -1.58
C HIS A 128 5.09 -12.23 -2.89
N PRO A 129 5.88 -11.60 -3.78
CA PRO A 129 6.42 -12.28 -4.96
C PRO A 129 7.14 -13.59 -4.57
N GLY A 130 6.80 -14.69 -5.22
CA GLY A 130 7.44 -16.01 -5.03
C GLY A 130 7.06 -16.75 -3.74
N ARG A 131 6.47 -16.10 -2.72
CA ARG A 131 5.88 -16.77 -1.55
C ARG A 131 4.37 -16.94 -1.68
N GLY A 132 3.71 -16.05 -2.41
CA GLY A 132 2.26 -16.04 -2.56
C GLY A 132 1.55 -15.53 -1.30
N LEU A 133 0.26 -15.87 -1.18
CA LEU A 133 -0.61 -15.45 -0.09
C LEU A 133 -0.40 -16.31 1.17
N GLU A 134 -0.19 -15.65 2.30
CA GLU A 134 -0.17 -16.24 3.63
C GLU A 134 -1.21 -15.57 4.53
N ARG A 135 -1.84 -16.34 5.42
CA ARG A 135 -2.84 -15.85 6.37
C ARG A 135 -2.48 -16.25 7.79
N HIS A 136 -2.47 -15.28 8.69
CA HIS A 136 -2.19 -15.44 10.11
C HIS A 136 -3.36 -14.90 10.93
N VAL A 137 -3.77 -15.65 11.96
CA VAL A 137 -4.83 -15.25 12.89
C VAL A 137 -4.25 -15.17 14.30
N ARG A 138 -4.56 -14.09 15.03
CA ARG A 138 -4.18 -13.88 16.43
C ARG A 138 -5.39 -13.69 17.32
#